data_AF-A0A8J8KJ37-F1
#
_entry.id   AF-A0A8J8KJ37-F1
#
_cell.length_a   1.000
_cell.length_b   1.000
_cell.length_c   1.000
_cell.angle_alpha   90.00
_cell.angle_beta   90.00
_cell.angle_gamma   90.00
#
_symmetry.space_group_name_H-M   'P 1'
#
loop_
_entity.id
_entity.type
_entity.pdbx_description
1 polymer ?
#
loop_
_entity_poly.entity_id
_entity_poly.type
_entity_poly.pdbx_seq_one_letter_code
_entity_poly.pdbx_strand_id
1 'polypeptide(L)' 'MQFPAAFVLARQQTEEHLASARPDAPVVPDRPQRTPSARRPRFGGLRQAAANGLRGLATRVEPRRDCQAAL' A
#
# COMPACT_ATOMS: atom_id res chain seq x y z
N MET A 1 13.24 -20.11 -20.89
CA MET A 1 12.35 -18.93 -20.85
C MET A 1 12.42 -18.35 -19.44
N GLN A 2 13.02 -17.18 -19.25
CA GLN A 2 13.08 -16.50 -17.96
C GLN A 2 11.96 -15.46 -17.91
N PHE A 3 11.01 -15.63 -16.99
CA PHE A 3 9.90 -14.70 -16.82
C PHE A 3 10.26 -13.61 -15.82
N PRO A 4 9.82 -12.36 -16.03
CA PRO A 4 10.00 -11.28 -15.06
C PRO A 4 9.38 -11.63 -13.71
N ALA A 5 10.02 -11.24 -12.61
CA ALA A 5 9.51 -11.50 -11.26
C ALA A 5 8.09 -10.95 -11.05
N ALA A 6 7.78 -9.79 -11.62
CA ALA A 6 6.46 -9.18 -11.58
C ALA A 6 5.37 -10.06 -12.20
N PHE A 7 5.70 -10.78 -13.29
CA PHE A 7 4.77 -11.70 -13.95
C PHE A 7 4.44 -12.90 -13.05
N VAL A 8 5.46 -13.47 -12.40
CA VAL A 8 5.28 -14.59 -11.47
C VAL A 8 4.40 -14.17 -10.29
N LEU A 9 4.64 -12.98 -9.73
CA LEU A 9 3.82 -12.44 -8.63
C LEU A 9 2.38 -12.19 -9.06
N ALA A 10 2.16 -11.56 -10.22
CA ALA A 10 0.83 -11.30 -10.74
C ALA A 10 0.05 -12.60 -10.96
N ARG A 11 0.71 -13.62 -11.51
CA ARG A 11 0.13 -14.94 -11.69
C ARG A 11 -0.27 -15.57 -10.35
N GLN A 12 0.61 -15.56 -9.36
CA GLN A 12 0.32 -16.10 -8.03
C GLN A 12 -0.88 -15.42 -7.37
N GLN A 13 -0.94 -14.09 -7.42
CA GLN A 13 -2.08 -13.33 -6.89
C GLN A 13 -3.40 -13.66 -7.61
N THR A 14 -3.33 -13.92 -8.91
CA THR A 14 -4.51 -14.29 -9.71
C THR A 14 -4.99 -15.70 -9.35
N GLU A 15 -4.08 -16.65 -9.19
CA GLU A 15 -4.38 -18.02 -8.76
C GLU A 15 -4.99 -18.03 -7.34
N GLU A 16 -4.47 -17.24 -6.42
CA GLU A 16 -5.02 -17.07 -5.07
C GLU A 16 -6.45 -16.50 -5.09
N HIS A 17 -6.69 -15.48 -5.91
CA HIS A 17 -8.03 -14.89 -6.07
C HIS A 17 -9.04 -15.87 -6.65
N LEU A 18 -8.65 -16.63 -7.68
CA LEU A 18 -9.50 -17.66 -8.28
C LEU A 18 -9.81 -18.78 -7.29
N ALA A 19 -8.85 -19.16 -6.44
CA ALA A 19 -9.06 -20.18 -5.41
C ALA A 19 -10.06 -19.71 -4.34
N SER A 20 -10.01 -18.44 -3.94
CA SER A 20 -10.91 -17.89 -2.93
C SER A 20 -12.32 -17.58 -3.46
N ALA A 21 -12.46 -17.32 -4.76
CA ALA A 21 -13.75 -17.08 -5.40
C ALA A 21 -14.55 -18.36 -5.70
N ARG A 22 -14.01 -19.55 -5.40
CA ARG A 22 -14.73 -20.82 -5.62
C ARG A 22 -15.94 -20.92 -4.68
N PRO A 23 -17.07 -21.48 -5.14
CA PRO A 23 -18.27 -21.64 -4.32
C PRO A 23 -18.01 -22.50 -3.07
N ASP A 24 -17.09 -23.47 -3.18
CA ASP A 24 -16.69 -24.36 -2.08
C ASP A 24 -15.44 -23.87 -1.33
N ALA A 25 -14.99 -22.64 -1.58
CA ALA A 25 -13.83 -22.11 -0.89
C ALA A 25 -14.10 -22.07 0.63
N PRO A 26 -13.15 -22.51 1.46
CA PRO A 26 -13.32 -22.45 2.91
C PRO A 26 -13.56 -21.00 3.32
N VAL A 27 -14.63 -20.75 4.08
CA VAL A 27 -14.92 -19.42 4.65
C VAL A 27 -13.81 -19.09 5.64
N VAL A 28 -12.81 -18.35 5.18
CA VAL A 28 -11.78 -17.78 6.05
C VAL A 28 -12.45 -16.60 6.75
N PRO A 29 -12.58 -16.60 8.09
CA PRO A 29 -13.09 -15.44 8.80
C PRO A 29 -12.21 -14.25 8.43
N ASP A 30 -12.86 -13.17 7.99
CA ASP A 30 -12.18 -11.94 7.61
C ASP A 30 -11.33 -11.54 8.82
N ARG A 31 -10.01 -11.71 8.73
CA ARG A 31 -9.13 -11.32 9.83
C ARG A 31 -9.41 -9.85 9.99
N PRO A 32 -9.74 -9.36 11.21
CA PRO A 32 -9.92 -7.93 11.44
C PRO A 32 -8.68 -7.29 10.82
N GLN A 33 -8.91 -6.49 9.76
CA GLN A 33 -7.85 -5.91 8.95
C GLN A 33 -6.78 -5.51 9.92
N ARG A 34 -5.60 -6.15 9.84
CA ARG A 34 -4.49 -5.84 10.72
C ARG A 34 -4.36 -4.34 10.62
N THR A 35 -4.79 -3.63 11.65
CA THR A 35 -4.62 -2.21 11.72
C THR A 35 -3.14 -1.99 11.41
N PRO A 36 -2.77 -1.07 10.51
CA PRO A 36 -1.36 -0.85 10.19
C PRO A 36 -0.50 -0.55 11.43
N SER A 37 -1.14 -0.27 12.58
CA SER A 37 -0.54 -0.12 13.90
C SER A 37 -0.01 -1.41 14.55
N ALA A 38 -0.50 -2.61 14.20
CA ALA A 38 -0.17 -3.85 14.91
C ALA A 38 1.16 -4.50 14.50
N ARG A 39 1.73 -4.09 13.37
CA ARG A 39 3.11 -4.43 13.02
C ARG A 39 3.95 -3.23 13.40
N ARG A 40 4.40 -3.14 14.67
CA ARG A 40 5.45 -2.18 15.07
C ARG A 40 6.54 -2.23 14.01
N PRO A 41 6.64 -1.23 13.11
CA PRO A 41 7.70 -1.25 12.15
C PRO A 41 8.93 -0.98 13.02
N ARG A 42 9.91 -1.89 13.00
CA ARG A 42 11.22 -1.64 13.62
C ARG A 42 11.86 -0.32 13.14
N PHE A 43 11.28 0.29 12.10
CA PHE A 43 11.63 1.54 11.44
C PHE A 43 10.49 2.59 11.45
N GLY A 44 9.56 2.55 12.41
CA GLY A 44 8.42 3.48 12.46
C GLY A 44 8.86 4.95 12.45
N GLY A 45 9.89 5.28 13.24
CA GLY A 45 10.48 6.61 13.27
C GLY A 45 11.15 7.01 11.94
N LEU A 46 11.82 6.08 11.26
CA LEU A 46 12.47 6.34 9.97
C LEU A 46 11.44 6.64 8.87
N ARG A 47 10.32 5.90 8.84
CA ARG A 47 9.22 6.18 7.89
C ARG A 47 8.59 7.55 8.13
N GLN A 48 8.41 7.92 9.40
CA GLN A 48 7.84 9.23 9.74
C GLN A 48 8.80 10.36 9.37
N ALA A 49 10.10 10.20 9.61
CA ALA A 49 11.13 11.16 9.20
C ALA A 49 11.18 11.31 7.67
N ALA A 50 11.14 10.19 6.93
CA ALA A 50 11.09 10.21 5.47
C ALA A 50 9.82 10.89 4.94
N ALA A 51 8.66 10.60 5.51
CA ALA A 51 7.39 11.21 5.11
C ALA A 51 7.40 12.74 5.33
N ASN A 52 7.94 13.19 6.47
CA ASN A 52 8.07 14.62 6.76
C ASN A 52 9.07 15.32 5.83
N GLY A 53 10.20 14.68 5.55
CA GLY A 53 11.20 15.18 4.60
C GLY A 53 10.62 15.32 3.19
N LEU A 54 9.94 14.28 2.70
CA LEU A 54 9.28 14.30 1.39
C LEU A 54 8.18 15.36 1.30
N ARG A 55 7.38 15.52 2.37
CA ARG A 55 6.36 16.59 2.43
C ARG A 55 7.00 17.98 2.39
N GLY A 56 8.10 18.19 3.12
CA GLY A 56 8.83 19.46 3.11
C GLY A 56 9.42 19.79 1.73
N LEU A 57 9.96 18.78 1.04
CA LEU A 57 10.44 18.93 -0.34
C LEU A 57 9.29 19.24 -1.30
N ALA A 58 8.16 18.53 -1.20
CA ALA A 58 6.99 18.80 -2.00
C ALA A 58 6.50 20.25 -1.81
N THR A 59 6.43 20.74 -0.57
CA THR A 59 6.03 22.14 -0.29
C THR A 59 7.03 23.19 -0.77
N ARG A 60 8.29 22.82 -1.04
CA ARG A 60 9.30 23.72 -1.61
C ARG A 60 9.36 23.67 -3.12
N VAL A 61 9.06 22.52 -3.72
CA VAL A 61 9.10 22.31 -5.17
C VAL A 61 7.80 22.77 -5.81
N GLU A 62 6.66 22.63 -5.13
CA GLU A 62 5.41 23.23 -5.56
C GLU A 62 5.37 24.71 -5.14
N PRO A 63 5.36 25.68 -6.08
CA PRO A 63 4.95 27.03 -5.74
C PRO A 63 3.52 26.92 -5.20
N ARG A 64 3.25 27.52 -4.04
CA ARG A 64 1.91 27.62 -3.45
C ARG A 64 0.93 27.96 -4.56
N ARG A 65 0.13 26.99 -4.99
CA ARG A 65 -1.06 27.28 -5.76
C ARG A 65 -2.03 27.86 -4.76
N ASP A 66 -1.98 29.18 -4.62
CA ASP A 66 -2.99 30.00 -3.96
C ASP A 66 -4.30 29.89 -4.77
N CYS A 67 -4.91 28.70 -4.75
CA CYS A 67 -6.22 28.39 -5.32
C CYS A 67 -7.14 27.85 -4.22
N GLN A 68 -7.13 28.49 -3.05
CA GLN A 68 -8.23 28.43 -2.09
C GLN A 68 -8.63 29.87 -1.72
N ALA A 69 -9.05 30.62 -2.73
CA ALA A 69 -9.81 31.86 -2.57
C ALA A 69 -10.99 31.82 -3.54
N ALA A 70 -11.91 30.90 -3.30
CA ALA A 70 -13.25 30.87 -3.90
C ALA A 70 -14.17 30.03 -3.02
N LEU A 71 -14.50 30.56 -1.85
CA LEU A 71 -15.77 30.33 -1.17
C LEU A 71 -16.29 31.70 -0.72
#